data_AF-A0A6T7NPU4-F1
#
_entry.id   AF-A0A6T7NPU4-F1
#
_cell.length_a   1.000
_cell.length_b   1.000
_cell.length_c   1.000
_cell.angle_alpha   90.00
_cell.angle_beta   90.00
_cell.angle_gamma   90.00
#
_symmetry.space_group_name_H-M   'P 1'
#
loop_
_entity.id
_entity.type
_entity.pdbx_description
1 polymer ?
#
loop_
_entity_poly.entity_id
_entity_poly.type
_entity_poly.pdbx_seq_one_letter_code
_entity_poly.pdbx_strand_id
1 'polypeptide(L)'
;LPSSKRVATRGLSLRSATLAGSTQITLVDSEGSLAPVAMRHAHSLLERQATEDMLDTLTRRLSDYLIYVVEDYTSVDQRAVHRHSRALQESVRTFKDLIVVHNLRTITDEQALWHQWRQQVTDMYGEGEEVQVGVAVPGSHPNSPMRMVNMSWFRTHSVRHLVLASHSSALGERHNPAAITLLRMWLISAYVPILERRQGLMGELLDASEQYLTEKLKRHVKLVVERSADPTISFVRGT
;
A
#
# COMPACT_ATOMS: atom_id res chain seq x y z
N LEU A 1 5.07 -3.94 20.66
CA LEU A 1 4.09 -3.43 21.65
C LEU A 1 2.84 -2.97 20.90
N PRO A 2 1.61 -3.38 21.28
CA PRO A 2 0.41 -2.74 20.78
C PRO A 2 0.23 -1.45 21.58
N SER A 3 0.94 -0.39 21.17
CA SER A 3 0.48 0.95 21.49
C SER A 3 -0.85 1.13 20.76
N SER A 4 -1.96 1.13 21.50
CA SER A 4 -3.30 1.44 20.99
C SER A 4 -3.39 2.89 20.44
N LYS A 5 -2.35 3.70 20.64
CA LYS A 5 -2.20 5.01 20.01
C LYS A 5 -1.73 4.82 18.57
N ARG A 6 -2.67 4.91 17.63
CA ARG A 6 -2.38 5.04 16.20
C ARG A 6 -1.68 6.37 15.98
N VAL A 7 -0.39 6.35 15.68
CA VAL A 7 0.37 7.54 15.30
C VAL A 7 0.28 7.68 13.80
N ALA A 8 -0.12 8.85 13.31
CA ALA A 8 -0.11 9.12 11.88
C ALA A 8 1.33 9.13 11.36
N THR A 9 1.59 8.34 10.33
CA THR A 9 2.89 8.28 9.67
C THR A 9 3.20 9.65 9.03
N ARG A 10 4.42 10.12 9.21
CA ARG A 10 4.97 11.31 8.54
C ARG A 10 6.12 10.85 7.65
N GLY A 11 6.05 11.13 6.35
CA GLY A 11 7.00 10.59 5.37
C GLY A 11 6.82 9.09 5.12
N LEU A 12 7.89 8.30 5.27
CA LEU A 12 7.87 6.84 5.12
C LEU A 12 8.27 6.16 6.43
N SER A 13 7.52 5.13 6.82
CA SER A 13 7.87 4.20 7.89
C SER A 13 8.17 2.82 7.29
N LEU A 14 9.23 2.18 7.77
CA LEU A 14 9.65 0.88 7.29
C LEU A 14 9.72 -0.11 8.45
N ARG A 15 9.18 -1.31 8.25
CA ARG A 15 9.22 -2.38 9.24
C ARG A 15 9.43 -3.73 8.59
N SER A 16 10.51 -4.41 8.97
CA SER A 16 10.70 -5.82 8.63
C SER A 16 9.78 -6.69 9.48
N ALA A 17 9.18 -7.70 8.85
CA ALA A 17 8.33 -8.69 9.50
C ALA A 17 8.57 -10.07 8.87
N THR A 18 8.38 -11.12 9.65
CA THR A 18 8.37 -12.49 9.14
C THR A 18 6.93 -12.93 8.93
N LEU A 19 6.60 -13.35 7.72
CA LEU A 19 5.31 -13.92 7.35
C LEU A 19 5.46 -15.45 7.27
N ALA A 20 4.55 -16.18 7.92
CA ALA A 20 4.44 -17.65 7.85
C ALA A 20 5.78 -18.43 7.94
N GLY A 21 6.58 -18.16 8.98
CA GLY A 21 7.70 -19.01 9.40
C GLY A 21 9.06 -18.74 8.74
N SER A 22 9.12 -18.22 7.52
CA SER A 22 10.41 -17.95 6.86
C SER A 22 10.44 -16.79 5.87
N THR A 23 9.29 -16.31 5.40
CA THR A 23 9.26 -15.22 4.41
C THR A 23 9.51 -13.88 5.10
N GLN A 24 10.68 -13.29 4.89
CA GLN A 24 10.96 -11.92 5.33
C GLN A 24 10.28 -10.94 4.38
N ILE A 25 9.41 -10.10 4.92
CA ILE A 25 8.78 -8.99 4.21
C ILE A 25 9.20 -7.67 4.82
N THR A 26 9.27 -6.63 4.00
CA THR A 26 9.40 -5.25 4.48
C THR A 26 8.09 -4.55 4.19
N LEU A 27 7.44 -4.07 5.24
CA LEU A 27 6.29 -3.20 5.15
C LEU A 27 6.79 -1.77 5.01
N VAL A 28 6.38 -1.09 3.94
CA VAL A 28 6.59 0.34 3.74
C VAL A 28 5.23 1.01 3.88
N ASP A 29 5.10 1.85 4.90
CA ASP A 29 3.90 2.65 5.16
C ASP A 29 4.23 4.10 4.84
N SER A 30 3.46 4.71 3.92
CA SER A 30 3.63 6.10 3.54
C SER A 30 2.58 6.97 4.21
N GLU A 31 2.94 8.22 4.48
CA GLU A 31 1.98 9.25 4.83
C GLU A 31 0.87 9.37 3.77
N GLY A 32 -0.37 9.57 4.22
CA GLY A 32 -1.50 9.77 3.33
C GLY A 32 -1.35 11.02 2.47
N SER A 33 -1.88 10.98 1.26
CA SER A 33 -1.92 12.11 0.33
C SER A 33 -3.12 13.04 0.61
N LEU A 34 -3.08 14.24 0.03
CA LEU A 34 -4.19 15.20 0.03
C LEU A 34 -4.62 15.67 1.44
N ALA A 35 -3.71 15.58 2.42
CA ALA A 35 -3.94 16.10 3.75
C ALA A 35 -3.96 17.65 3.73
N PRO A 36 -4.78 18.30 4.57
CA PRO A 36 -4.78 19.76 4.69
C PRO A 36 -3.40 20.32 5.02
N VAL A 37 -3.02 21.41 4.33
CA VAL A 37 -1.70 22.04 4.48
C VAL A 37 -1.82 23.31 5.31
N ALA A 38 -0.99 23.42 6.35
CA ALA A 38 -0.84 24.67 7.08
C ALA A 38 -0.13 25.71 6.20
N MET A 39 -0.81 26.82 5.89
CA MET A 39 -0.29 27.90 5.04
C MET A 39 0.72 28.76 5.80
N ARG A 40 1.98 28.30 5.87
CA ARG A 40 3.06 29.01 6.57
C ARG A 40 3.77 30.05 5.69
N HIS A 41 3.79 29.82 4.38
CA HIS A 41 4.38 30.71 3.37
C HIS A 41 3.74 30.47 1.99
N ALA A 42 4.06 31.31 1.02
CA ALA A 42 3.47 31.27 -0.33
C ALA A 42 3.66 29.92 -1.06
N HIS A 43 4.72 29.18 -0.71
CA HIS A 43 5.07 27.91 -1.34
C HIS A 43 4.61 26.66 -0.59
N SER A 44 3.90 26.79 0.55
CA SER A 44 3.58 25.62 1.40
C SER A 44 2.79 24.52 0.65
N LEU A 45 1.89 24.90 -0.26
CA LEU A 45 1.16 23.94 -1.09
C LEU A 45 2.06 23.23 -2.11
N LEU A 46 2.97 23.97 -2.75
CA LEU A 46 3.90 23.42 -3.73
C LEU A 46 4.89 22.45 -3.07
N GLU A 47 5.39 22.80 -1.88
CA GLU A 47 6.28 21.93 -1.10
C GLU A 47 5.56 20.65 -0.63
N ARG A 48 4.29 20.77 -0.22
CA ARG A 48 3.48 19.60 0.10
C ARG A 48 3.31 18.69 -1.12
N GLN A 49 2.91 19.24 -2.26
CA GLN A 49 2.75 18.46 -3.48
C GLN A 49 4.05 17.76 -3.89
N ALA A 50 5.19 18.46 -3.81
CA ALA A 50 6.50 17.89 -4.12
C ALA A 50 6.89 16.76 -3.15
N THR A 51 6.49 16.89 -1.88
CA THR A 51 6.69 15.85 -0.87
C THR A 51 5.83 14.63 -1.17
N GLU A 52 4.54 14.80 -1.46
CA GLU A 52 3.63 13.71 -1.81
C GLU A 52 4.11 12.98 -3.08
N ASP A 53 4.50 13.71 -4.13
CA ASP A 53 5.06 13.14 -5.36
C ASP A 53 6.34 12.32 -5.11
N MET A 54 7.18 12.78 -4.17
CA MET A 54 8.40 12.07 -3.77
C MET A 54 8.06 10.78 -3.05
N LEU A 55 7.21 10.83 -2.01
CA LEU A 55 6.79 9.66 -1.25
C LEU A 55 6.14 8.60 -2.15
N ASP A 56 5.23 9.05 -3.01
CA ASP A 56 4.54 8.24 -4.01
C ASP A 56 5.54 7.53 -4.96
N THR A 57 6.57 8.25 -5.40
CA THR A 57 7.62 7.67 -6.26
C THR A 57 8.51 6.68 -5.52
N LEU A 58 8.92 7.00 -4.29
CA LEU A 58 9.76 6.11 -3.49
C LEU A 58 9.01 4.82 -3.15
N THR A 59 7.77 4.90 -2.67
CA THR A 59 6.95 3.71 -2.38
C THR A 59 6.82 2.83 -3.60
N ARG A 60 6.55 3.39 -4.79
CA ARG A 60 6.51 2.62 -6.05
C ARG A 60 7.82 1.92 -6.39
N ARG A 61 8.97 2.59 -6.19
CA ARG A 61 10.29 2.06 -6.56
C ARG A 61 10.72 0.94 -5.62
N LEU A 62 10.39 1.05 -4.33
CA LEU A 62 10.76 0.09 -3.29
C LEU A 62 9.85 -1.14 -3.27
N SER A 63 8.58 -0.98 -3.63
CA SER A 63 7.58 -2.03 -3.48
C SER A 63 7.60 -3.09 -4.59
N ASP A 64 7.55 -4.35 -4.16
CA ASP A 64 7.17 -5.48 -5.00
C ASP A 64 5.64 -5.65 -5.03
N TYR A 65 4.95 -5.27 -3.95
CA TYR A 65 3.48 -5.17 -3.89
C TYR A 65 3.09 -3.77 -3.46
N LEU A 66 2.21 -3.13 -4.22
CA LEU A 66 1.66 -1.84 -3.85
C LEU A 66 0.21 -2.00 -3.40
N ILE A 67 -0.05 -1.68 -2.13
CA ILE A 67 -1.40 -1.65 -1.58
C ILE A 67 -1.84 -0.18 -1.55
N TYR A 68 -2.81 0.17 -2.39
CA TYR A 68 -3.37 1.51 -2.47
C TYR A 68 -4.73 1.53 -1.77
N VAL A 69 -4.81 2.19 -0.61
CA VAL A 69 -6.02 2.21 0.22
C VAL A 69 -6.84 3.45 -0.09
N VAL A 70 -8.10 3.27 -0.47
CA VAL A 70 -9.05 4.34 -0.79
C VAL A 70 -10.29 4.21 0.10
N GLU A 71 -10.96 5.32 0.36
CA GLU A 71 -12.26 5.32 1.01
C GLU A 71 -13.35 5.49 -0.04
N ASP A 72 -13.34 6.61 -0.77
CA ASP A 72 -14.10 6.78 -1.99
C ASP A 72 -13.17 6.67 -3.20
N TYR A 73 -13.56 5.87 -4.20
CA TYR A 73 -12.76 5.69 -5.40
C TYR A 73 -12.99 6.78 -6.45
N THR A 74 -12.52 7.98 -6.14
CA THR A 74 -12.74 9.17 -6.96
C THR A 74 -11.92 9.17 -8.26
N SER A 75 -12.17 10.15 -9.13
CA SER A 75 -11.35 10.34 -10.34
C SER A 75 -9.87 10.64 -10.03
N VAL A 76 -9.56 11.20 -8.86
CA VAL A 76 -8.18 11.44 -8.42
C VAL A 76 -7.50 10.10 -8.14
N ASP A 77 -8.19 9.21 -7.42
CA ASP A 77 -7.71 7.86 -7.10
C ASP A 77 -7.56 6.99 -8.34
N GLN A 78 -8.53 7.05 -9.27
CA GLN A 78 -8.45 6.35 -10.54
C GLN A 78 -7.23 6.79 -11.37
N ARG A 79 -6.94 8.10 -11.42
CA ARG A 79 -5.72 8.61 -12.07
C ARG A 79 -4.46 8.12 -11.35
N ALA A 80 -4.45 8.09 -10.03
CA ALA A 80 -3.32 7.55 -9.27
C ALA A 80 -3.11 6.07 -9.58
N VAL A 81 -4.15 5.24 -9.47
CA VAL A 81 -4.13 3.80 -9.79
C VAL A 81 -3.67 3.55 -11.23
N HIS A 82 -4.14 4.34 -12.20
CA HIS A 82 -3.68 4.22 -13.58
C HIS A 82 -2.18 4.53 -13.73
N ARG A 83 -1.69 5.61 -13.10
CA ARG A 83 -0.26 5.94 -13.09
C ARG A 83 0.57 4.82 -12.43
N HIS A 84 0.10 4.29 -11.31
CA HIS A 84 0.76 3.18 -10.63
C HIS A 84 0.80 1.94 -11.53
N SER A 85 -0.33 1.52 -12.07
CA SER A 85 -0.41 0.34 -12.93
C SER A 85 0.53 0.44 -14.14
N ARG A 86 0.57 1.60 -14.82
CA ARG A 86 1.52 1.85 -15.91
C ARG A 86 2.97 1.75 -15.47
N ALA A 87 3.32 2.39 -14.35
CA ALA A 87 4.68 2.34 -13.82
C ALA A 87 5.11 0.93 -13.40
N LEU A 88 4.19 0.07 -12.96
CA LEU A 88 4.47 -1.34 -12.68
C LEU A 88 4.69 -2.14 -13.97
N GLN A 89 3.94 -1.86 -15.04
CA GLN A 89 4.11 -2.50 -16.35
C GLN A 89 5.44 -2.11 -17.03
N GLU A 90 5.90 -0.88 -16.83
CA GLU A 90 7.17 -0.37 -17.37
C GLU A 90 8.40 -0.79 -16.54
N SER A 91 8.19 -1.43 -15.38
CA SER A 91 9.26 -1.79 -14.45
C SER A 91 9.98 -3.08 -14.86
N VAL A 92 11.29 -3.10 -14.65
CA VAL A 92 12.14 -4.28 -14.88
C VAL A 92 12.03 -5.37 -13.80
N ARG A 93 11.44 -5.10 -12.62
CA ARG A 93 11.27 -6.15 -11.59
C ARG A 93 10.24 -7.19 -12.03
N THR A 94 10.56 -8.46 -11.79
CA THR A 94 9.80 -9.63 -12.23
C THR A 94 8.46 -9.82 -11.51
N PHE A 95 8.31 -9.28 -10.30
CA PHE A 95 7.11 -9.45 -9.47
C PHE A 95 6.60 -8.09 -9.00
N LYS A 96 5.53 -7.62 -9.62
CA LYS A 96 4.84 -6.39 -9.25
C LYS A 96 3.34 -6.55 -9.38
N ASP A 97 2.61 -6.24 -8.31
CA ASP A 97 1.14 -6.25 -8.32
C ASP A 97 0.57 -5.01 -7.60
N LEU A 98 -0.53 -4.49 -8.13
CA LEU A 98 -1.27 -3.37 -7.56
C LEU A 98 -2.58 -3.88 -6.97
N ILE A 99 -2.73 -3.68 -5.67
CA ILE A 99 -3.93 -4.06 -4.93
C ILE A 99 -4.58 -2.79 -4.42
N VAL A 100 -5.77 -2.48 -4.91
CA VAL A 100 -6.59 -1.37 -4.42
C VAL A 100 -7.53 -1.90 -3.33
N VAL A 101 -7.43 -1.34 -2.13
CA VAL A 101 -8.29 -1.70 -1.00
C VAL A 101 -9.28 -0.58 -0.74
N HIS A 102 -10.54 -0.84 -1.01
CA HIS A 102 -11.67 0.06 -0.74
C HIS A 102 -12.10 -0.11 0.71
N ASN A 103 -11.66 0.79 1.57
CA ASN A 103 -11.93 0.80 2.99
C ASN A 103 -13.18 1.64 3.29
N LEU A 104 -14.36 1.02 3.10
CA LEU A 104 -15.67 1.64 3.27
C LEU A 104 -16.05 1.71 4.75
N ARG A 105 -15.38 2.61 5.48
CA ARG A 105 -15.37 2.69 6.97
C ARG A 105 -16.74 2.97 7.58
N THR A 106 -17.63 3.57 6.80
CA THR A 106 -18.98 3.97 7.21
C THR A 106 -20.05 2.93 6.89
N ILE A 107 -19.73 1.92 6.06
CA ILE A 107 -20.69 0.93 5.59
C ILE A 107 -20.80 -0.21 6.61
N THR A 108 -22.02 -0.42 7.10
CA THR A 108 -22.32 -1.40 8.16
C THR A 108 -23.25 -2.54 7.72
N ASP A 109 -23.87 -2.42 6.54
CA ASP A 109 -24.82 -3.40 5.98
C ASP A 109 -24.39 -3.91 4.60
N GLU A 110 -24.79 -5.14 4.29
CA GLU A 110 -24.31 -5.88 3.13
C GLU A 110 -24.86 -5.32 1.81
N GLN A 111 -26.09 -4.82 1.81
CA GLN A 111 -26.70 -4.25 0.63
C GLN A 111 -25.98 -2.97 0.20
N ALA A 112 -25.68 -2.07 1.15
CA ALA A 112 -24.91 -0.87 0.90
C ALA A 112 -23.48 -1.17 0.47
N LEU A 113 -22.84 -2.21 1.04
CA LEU A 113 -21.50 -2.65 0.61
C LEU A 113 -21.47 -3.00 -0.87
N TRP A 114 -22.37 -3.88 -1.31
CA TRP A 114 -22.39 -4.34 -2.71
C TRP A 114 -22.96 -3.31 -3.67
N HIS A 115 -23.75 -2.36 -3.19
CA HIS A 115 -24.15 -1.19 -3.98
C HIS A 115 -22.95 -0.28 -4.24
N GLN A 116 -22.22 0.10 -3.19
CA GLN A 116 -21.04 0.96 -3.28
C GLN A 116 -19.93 0.29 -4.09
N TRP A 117 -19.70 -1.01 -3.88
CA TRP A 117 -18.73 -1.81 -4.63
C TRP A 117 -19.01 -1.76 -6.14
N ARG A 118 -20.28 -1.92 -6.53
CA ARG A 118 -20.66 -1.86 -7.95
C ARG A 118 -20.40 -0.49 -8.55
N GLN A 119 -20.89 0.56 -7.87
CA GLN A 119 -20.75 1.94 -8.33
C GLN A 119 -19.30 2.41 -8.40
N GLN A 120 -18.44 1.96 -7.48
CA GLN A 120 -17.04 2.39 -7.44
C GLN A 120 -16.12 1.50 -8.25
N VAL A 121 -16.44 0.21 -8.44
CA VAL A 121 -15.52 -0.75 -9.05
C VAL A 121 -16.11 -1.36 -10.30
N THR A 122 -17.06 -2.28 -10.17
CA THR A 122 -17.46 -3.13 -11.31
C THR A 122 -18.05 -2.33 -12.47
N ASP A 123 -18.81 -1.28 -12.18
CA ASP A 123 -19.48 -0.48 -13.21
C ASP A 123 -18.53 0.55 -13.86
N MET A 124 -17.39 0.84 -13.21
CA MET A 124 -16.42 1.83 -13.67
C MET A 124 -15.37 1.26 -14.62
N TYR A 125 -15.20 -0.07 -14.63
CA TYR A 125 -14.28 -0.74 -15.53
C TYR A 125 -15.03 -1.33 -16.73
N GLY A 126 -14.62 -0.95 -17.94
CA GLY A 126 -15.14 -1.56 -19.18
C GLY A 126 -14.68 -3.02 -19.38
N GLU A 127 -13.59 -3.41 -18.71
CA GLU A 127 -13.01 -4.75 -18.76
C GLU A 127 -12.56 -5.20 -17.36
N GLY A 128 -12.79 -6.47 -17.04
CA GLY A 128 -12.41 -7.09 -15.78
C GLY A 128 -13.43 -8.14 -15.38
N GLU A 129 -13.16 -8.83 -14.28
CA GLU A 129 -14.07 -9.85 -13.77
C GLU A 129 -14.12 -9.86 -12.25
N GLU A 130 -15.30 -10.18 -11.74
CA GLU A 130 -15.49 -10.52 -10.34
C GLU A 130 -15.20 -12.00 -10.12
N VAL A 131 -14.29 -12.28 -9.19
CA VAL A 131 -13.82 -13.61 -8.86
C VAL A 131 -14.29 -13.95 -7.45
N GLN A 132 -14.84 -15.14 -7.27
CA GLN A 132 -15.20 -15.67 -5.96
C GLN A 132 -14.24 -16.78 -5.54
N VAL A 133 -13.76 -16.71 -4.30
CA VAL A 133 -12.86 -17.70 -3.73
C VAL A 133 -13.24 -18.04 -2.29
N GLY A 134 -13.18 -19.33 -1.94
CA GLY A 134 -13.35 -19.77 -0.56
C GLY A 134 -12.09 -19.48 0.26
N VAL A 135 -12.22 -18.69 1.32
CA VAL A 135 -11.13 -18.30 2.21
C VAL A 135 -11.33 -18.93 3.58
N ALA A 136 -10.32 -19.65 4.06
CA ALA A 136 -10.32 -20.21 5.41
C ALA A 136 -9.94 -19.13 6.43
N VAL A 137 -10.91 -18.71 7.24
CA VAL A 137 -10.72 -17.69 8.27
C VAL A 137 -10.55 -18.38 9.63
N PRO A 138 -9.50 -18.07 10.40
CA PRO A 138 -9.39 -18.55 11.77
C PRO A 138 -10.52 -17.98 12.62
N GLY A 139 -11.12 -18.81 13.49
CA GLY A 139 -12.13 -18.33 14.42
C GLY A 139 -11.55 -17.36 15.46
N SER A 140 -12.43 -16.69 16.21
CA SER A 140 -12.05 -15.68 17.19
C SER A 140 -11.15 -16.21 18.33
N HIS A 141 -11.12 -17.53 18.54
CA HIS A 141 -10.25 -18.19 19.50
C HIS A 141 -9.26 -19.13 18.80
N PRO A 142 -8.04 -19.32 19.36
CA PRO A 142 -7.00 -20.18 18.77
C PRO A 142 -7.44 -21.63 18.50
N ASN A 143 -8.43 -22.13 19.24
CA ASN A 143 -8.96 -23.49 19.13
C ASN A 143 -10.30 -23.56 18.36
N SER A 144 -10.80 -22.44 17.85
CA SER A 144 -12.02 -22.46 17.03
C SER A 144 -11.71 -23.06 15.65
N PRO A 145 -12.61 -23.89 15.10
CA PRO A 145 -12.44 -24.43 13.77
C PRO A 145 -12.38 -23.29 12.75
N MET A 146 -11.59 -23.48 11.68
CA MET A 146 -11.57 -22.54 10.57
C MET A 146 -12.95 -22.47 9.93
N ARG A 147 -13.40 -21.25 9.63
CA ARG A 147 -14.64 -21.01 8.88
C ARG A 147 -14.29 -20.73 7.43
N MET A 148 -14.89 -21.47 6.50
CA MET A 148 -14.82 -21.13 5.08
C MET A 148 -15.78 -19.99 4.77
N VAL A 149 -15.27 -18.92 4.18
CA VAL A 149 -16.03 -17.74 3.76
C VAL A 149 -15.79 -17.50 2.28
N ASN A 150 -16.86 -17.40 1.49
CA ASN A 150 -16.74 -17.02 0.08
C ASN A 150 -16.48 -15.52 0.00
N MET A 151 -15.38 -15.15 -0.63
CA MET A 151 -14.97 -13.77 -0.83
C MET A 151 -14.98 -13.41 -2.30
N SER A 152 -15.71 -12.34 -2.63
CA SER A 152 -15.61 -11.69 -3.93
C SER A 152 -14.50 -10.65 -3.93
N TRP A 153 -13.79 -10.57 -5.05
CA TRP A 153 -12.84 -9.52 -5.37
C TRP A 153 -12.88 -9.28 -6.88
N PHE A 154 -12.46 -8.10 -7.33
CA PHE A 154 -12.50 -7.75 -8.75
C PHE A 154 -11.09 -7.66 -9.30
N ARG A 155 -10.88 -8.11 -10.53
CA ARG A 155 -9.59 -7.99 -11.20
C ARG A 155 -9.73 -7.43 -12.59
N THR A 156 -8.79 -6.56 -12.92
CA THR A 156 -8.46 -6.20 -14.29
C THR A 156 -7.20 -6.96 -14.71
N HIS A 157 -6.64 -6.62 -15.87
CA HIS A 157 -5.38 -7.20 -16.32
C HIS A 157 -4.19 -6.90 -15.37
N SER A 158 -4.21 -5.75 -14.68
CA SER A 158 -3.05 -5.23 -13.95
C SER A 158 -3.34 -4.75 -12.52
N VAL A 159 -4.61 -4.81 -12.09
CA VAL A 159 -5.04 -4.31 -10.78
C VAL A 159 -6.03 -5.27 -10.16
N ARG A 160 -5.84 -5.58 -8.88
CA ARG A 160 -6.83 -6.29 -8.05
C ARG A 160 -7.52 -5.30 -7.12
N HIS A 161 -8.82 -5.44 -6.95
CA HIS A 161 -9.61 -4.65 -6.03
C HIS A 161 -10.17 -5.55 -4.93
N LEU A 162 -10.11 -5.07 -3.70
CA LEU A 162 -10.67 -5.72 -2.53
C LEU A 162 -11.45 -4.68 -1.72
N VAL A 163 -12.52 -5.10 -1.03
CA VAL A 163 -13.33 -4.20 -0.20
C VAL A 163 -13.29 -4.62 1.27
N LEU A 164 -13.23 -3.62 2.15
CA LEU A 164 -13.42 -3.74 3.59
C LEU A 164 -14.63 -2.90 4.01
N ALA A 165 -15.42 -3.42 4.94
CA ALA A 165 -16.52 -2.72 5.57
C ALA A 165 -16.10 -2.06 6.89
N SER A 166 -17.01 -1.35 7.54
CA SER A 166 -16.78 -0.75 8.86
C SER A 166 -16.31 -1.79 9.88
N HIS A 167 -15.11 -1.60 10.43
CA HIS A 167 -14.47 -2.58 11.34
C HIS A 167 -15.28 -2.90 12.59
N SER A 168 -16.02 -1.92 13.12
CA SER A 168 -16.83 -2.06 14.34
C SER A 168 -18.28 -2.48 14.09
N SER A 169 -18.59 -2.98 12.88
CA SER A 169 -19.92 -3.46 12.51
C SER A 169 -19.96 -4.98 12.42
N ALA A 170 -21.15 -5.56 12.60
CA ALA A 170 -21.37 -7.00 12.40
C ALA A 170 -21.00 -7.46 10.98
N LEU A 171 -21.18 -6.60 9.97
CA LEU A 171 -20.69 -6.86 8.63
C LEU A 171 -19.16 -6.94 8.59
N GLY A 172 -18.47 -5.93 9.12
CA GLY A 172 -17.01 -5.89 9.16
C GLY A 172 -16.40 -7.07 9.92
N GLU A 173 -16.99 -7.47 11.05
CA GLU A 173 -16.55 -8.66 11.80
C GLU A 173 -16.69 -9.96 11.00
N ARG A 174 -17.69 -10.06 10.12
CA ARG A 174 -17.90 -11.25 9.27
C ARG A 174 -17.04 -11.23 8.01
N HIS A 175 -16.91 -10.06 7.37
CA HIS A 175 -16.32 -9.86 6.05
C HIS A 175 -14.81 -9.57 6.10
N ASN A 176 -14.38 -8.61 6.92
CA ASN A 176 -13.01 -8.10 6.89
C ASN A 176 -11.95 -9.17 7.21
N PRO A 177 -12.16 -10.13 8.14
CA PRO A 177 -11.18 -11.19 8.38
C PRO A 177 -10.89 -12.05 7.15
N ALA A 178 -11.91 -12.31 6.31
CA ALA A 178 -11.77 -13.08 5.09
C ALA A 178 -11.03 -12.26 4.02
N ALA A 179 -11.38 -10.98 3.85
CA ALA A 179 -10.64 -10.06 2.98
C ALA A 179 -9.16 -9.92 3.38
N ILE A 180 -8.87 -9.74 4.66
CA ILE A 180 -7.49 -9.63 5.18
C ILE A 180 -6.73 -10.94 5.01
N THR A 181 -7.38 -12.09 5.21
CA THR A 181 -6.76 -13.40 4.96
C THR A 181 -6.44 -13.58 3.48
N LEU A 182 -7.35 -13.22 2.57
CA LEU A 182 -7.12 -13.26 1.13
C LEU A 182 -5.93 -12.37 0.72
N LEU A 183 -5.87 -11.15 1.25
CA LEU A 183 -4.74 -10.24 1.03
C LEU A 183 -3.42 -10.87 1.49
N ARG A 184 -3.40 -11.48 2.69
CA ARG A 184 -2.22 -12.19 3.19
C ARG A 184 -1.83 -13.36 2.30
N MET A 185 -2.81 -14.13 1.80
CA MET A 185 -2.55 -15.25 0.89
C MET A 185 -1.87 -14.74 -0.39
N TRP A 186 -2.33 -13.64 -0.98
CA TRP A 186 -1.67 -13.02 -2.15
C TRP A 186 -0.21 -12.65 -1.84
N LEU A 187 0.03 -11.99 -0.70
CA LEU A 187 1.37 -11.60 -0.28
C LEU A 187 2.30 -12.78 0.07
N ILE A 188 1.75 -13.93 0.53
CA ILE A 188 2.54 -15.15 0.79
C ILE A 188 2.82 -15.92 -0.51
N SER A 189 1.81 -16.04 -1.37
CA SER A 189 1.90 -16.79 -2.64
C SER A 189 2.87 -16.16 -3.63
N ALA A 190 3.19 -14.89 -3.41
CA ALA A 190 4.26 -14.16 -4.03
C ALA A 190 5.63 -14.82 -3.73
N TYR A 191 5.98 -15.88 -4.46
CA TYR A 191 7.34 -16.38 -4.44
C TYR A 191 8.24 -15.34 -5.11
N VAL A 192 8.85 -14.46 -4.32
CA VAL A 192 9.96 -13.62 -4.77
C VAL A 192 11.24 -14.41 -4.49
N PRO A 193 11.90 -14.99 -5.51
CA PRO A 193 13.17 -15.67 -5.28
C PRO A 193 14.16 -14.69 -4.66
N ILE A 194 14.63 -15.00 -3.44
CA ILE A 194 15.58 -14.19 -2.65
C ILE A 194 16.97 -14.10 -3.33
N LEU A 195 17.12 -14.64 -4.54
CA LEU A 195 18.40 -14.82 -5.23
C LEU A 195 19.08 -13.51 -5.66
N GLU A 196 18.42 -12.35 -5.61
CA GLU A 196 18.96 -11.12 -6.24
C GLU A 196 19.09 -9.86 -5.37
N ARG A 197 18.64 -9.83 -4.10
CA ARG A 197 18.81 -8.62 -3.27
C ARG A 197 20.27 -8.50 -2.78
N ARG A 198 21.12 -7.91 -3.62
CA ARG A 198 22.53 -7.59 -3.31
C ARG A 198 22.68 -6.34 -2.44
N GLN A 199 21.69 -5.45 -2.39
CA GLN A 199 21.69 -4.24 -1.55
C GLN A 199 20.63 -4.36 -0.42
N GLY A 200 20.94 -3.78 0.73
CA GLY A 200 19.95 -3.61 1.80
C GLY A 200 18.94 -2.51 1.47
N LEU A 201 17.77 -2.54 2.12
CA LEU A 201 16.67 -1.58 1.94
C LEU A 201 17.08 -0.10 2.02
N MET A 202 18.04 0.22 2.91
CA MET A 202 18.57 1.59 3.01
C MET A 202 19.32 2.01 1.74
N GLY A 203 20.06 1.09 1.12
CA GLY A 203 20.71 1.34 -0.17
C GLY A 203 19.67 1.57 -1.26
N GLU A 204 18.65 0.72 -1.35
CA GLU A 204 17.55 0.91 -2.32
C GLU A 204 16.83 2.25 -2.12
N LEU A 205 16.61 2.66 -0.87
CA LEU A 205 15.98 3.95 -0.54
C LEU A 205 16.85 5.14 -0.97
N LEU A 206 18.16 5.08 -0.72
CA LEU A 206 19.10 6.12 -1.14
C LEU A 206 19.16 6.22 -2.65
N ASP A 207 19.35 5.09 -3.35
CA ASP A 207 19.43 5.05 -4.81
C ASP A 207 18.13 5.57 -5.45
N ALA A 208 16.96 5.15 -4.92
CA ALA A 208 15.67 5.65 -5.39
C ALA A 208 15.50 7.16 -5.16
N SER A 209 16.01 7.67 -4.05
CA SER A 209 15.96 9.10 -3.69
C SER A 209 16.93 9.93 -4.54
N GLU A 210 18.16 9.47 -4.74
CA GLU A 210 19.16 10.08 -5.63
C GLU A 210 18.62 10.19 -7.06
N GLN A 211 18.05 9.10 -7.58
CA GLN A 211 17.46 9.09 -8.91
C GLN A 211 16.31 10.10 -9.01
N TYR A 212 15.38 10.12 -8.04
CA TYR A 212 14.27 11.07 -8.04
C TYR A 212 14.75 12.53 -8.02
N LEU A 213 15.69 12.85 -7.12
CA LEU A 213 16.24 14.19 -7.00
C LEU A 213 17.03 14.60 -8.24
N THR A 214 17.77 13.66 -8.84
CA THR A 214 18.52 13.91 -10.08
C THR A 214 17.59 14.23 -11.25
N GLU A 215 16.51 13.47 -11.40
CA GLU A 215 15.49 13.70 -12.43
C GLU A 215 14.78 15.05 -12.23
N LYS A 216 14.41 15.38 -11.00
CA LYS A 216 13.68 16.62 -10.68
C LYS A 216 14.56 17.87 -10.77
N LEU A 217 15.78 17.82 -10.26
CA LEU A 217 16.70 18.96 -10.25
C LEU A 217 17.52 19.08 -11.53
N LYS A 218 17.44 18.11 -12.44
CA LYS A 218 18.20 18.05 -13.71
C LYS A 218 19.72 18.19 -13.50
N ARG A 219 20.22 17.72 -12.36
CA ARG A 219 21.64 17.67 -11.99
C ARG A 219 21.90 16.39 -11.23
N HIS A 220 23.10 15.84 -11.34
CA HIS A 220 23.47 14.68 -10.54
C HIS A 220 23.46 15.05 -9.05
N VAL A 221 22.72 14.29 -8.25
CA VAL A 221 22.67 14.41 -6.79
C VAL A 221 23.16 13.11 -6.19
N LYS A 222 24.11 13.20 -5.27
CA LYS A 222 24.56 12.07 -4.47
C LYS A 222 24.14 12.25 -3.02
N LEU A 223 23.53 11.25 -2.43
CA LEU A 223 23.07 11.24 -1.05
C LEU A 223 24.07 10.46 -0.19
N VAL A 224 24.46 11.07 0.93
CA VAL A 224 25.36 10.46 1.91
C VAL A 224 24.66 10.37 3.25
N VAL A 225 24.78 9.21 3.90
CA VAL A 225 24.27 9.00 5.27
C VAL A 225 25.31 9.48 6.27
N GLU A 226 24.97 10.52 7.02
CA GLU A 226 25.75 11.05 8.14
C GLU A 226 25.15 10.53 9.46
N ARG A 227 25.98 9.93 10.32
CA ARG A 227 25.51 9.46 11.64
C ARG A 227 25.38 10.63 12.60
N SER A 228 24.26 10.68 13.34
CA SER A 228 24.08 11.60 14.45
C SER A 228 24.90 11.17 15.67
N ALA A 229 25.00 12.04 16.67
CA ALA A 229 25.45 11.67 18.02
C ALA A 229 24.51 10.65 18.68
N ASP A 230 23.22 10.67 18.32
CA ASP A 230 22.27 9.61 18.67
C ASP A 230 22.42 8.43 17.68
N PRO A 231 22.77 7.22 18.13
CA PRO A 231 22.98 6.07 17.25
C PRO A 231 21.69 5.61 16.53
N THR A 232 20.52 6.04 16.98
CA THR A 232 19.23 5.74 16.37
C THR A 232 18.84 6.72 15.27
N ILE A 233 19.59 7.83 15.13
CA ILE A 233 19.31 8.89 14.17
C ILE A 233 20.45 8.94 13.16
N SER A 234 20.10 8.95 11.89
CA SER A 234 21.02 9.25 10.80
C SER A 234 20.40 10.29 9.89
N PHE A 235 21.22 11.20 9.40
CA PHE A 235 20.83 12.23 8.47
C PHE A 235 21.24 11.82 7.07
N VAL A 236 20.44 12.19 6.08
CA VAL A 236 20.79 12.01 4.67
C VAL A 236 21.07 13.38 4.09
N ARG A 237 22.24 13.57 3.50
CA ARG A 237 22.69 14.84 2.94
C ARG A 237 22.97 14.71 1.45
N GLY A 238 22.44 15.64 0.66
CA GLY A 238 22.76 15.74 -0.76
C GLY A 238 24.01 16.57 -0.99
N THR A 239 24.93 16.04 -1.80
CA THR A 239 26.08 16.74 -2.39
C THR A 239 25.88 16.91 -3.89
#